data_AF-A0A0S6VQI2-F1
#
_entry.id   AF-A0A0S6VQI2-F1
#
_cell.length_a   1.000
_cell.length_b   1.000
_cell.length_c   1.000
_cell.angle_alpha   90.00
_cell.angle_beta   90.00
_cell.angle_gamma   90.00
#
_symmetry.space_group_name_H-M   'P 1'
#
loop_
_entity.id
_entity.type
_entity.pdbx_description
1 polymer ?
#
loop_
_entity_poly.entity_id
_entity_poly.type
_entity_poly.pdbx_seq_one_letter_code
_entity_poly.pdbx_strand_id
1 'polypeptide(L)'
;MSKKKQEQKARARNRKLQTPQPKNSLLSANITASPPLHNIYPPEGFRIVPFMDALMTMAEPLRELDRDESEKATERLMSVIRDIWNFMLPNTPAHQKKLADELVEQLCDTYHLDETDAEALLDEIVERKAYLLPDDIQPGDPRILFIRKERDVQIVAIADAQITFQQSALPATPEDGAMLQQLQRLDAMLADGEDFDRWESLYFEVERACGERYFEWLKAKGVQEEYNNAFPYCIEIFLNFVYRHNAGTLEILQYHELEDFLLYHLVREVEIRPEDYVLWLPAIRFFYRFLGEKGYMREPQPMIQMVNAIESNFLKFLENTF
;
A
#
# COMPACT_ATOMS: atom_id res chain seq x y z
N MET A 1 -43.97 -26.34 -16.58
CA MET A 1 -42.65 -25.89 -17.10
C MET A 1 -42.03 -24.95 -16.08
N SER A 2 -40.81 -25.26 -15.63
CA SER A 2 -40.20 -24.74 -14.39
C SER A 2 -39.74 -23.27 -14.48
N LYS A 3 -39.93 -22.52 -13.37
CA LYS A 3 -39.51 -21.12 -13.14
C LYS A 3 -38.05 -20.83 -13.55
N LYS A 4 -37.17 -21.85 -13.57
CA LYS A 4 -35.78 -21.75 -14.06
C LYS A 4 -35.62 -21.35 -15.54
N LYS A 5 -36.63 -21.57 -16.39
CA LYS A 5 -36.57 -21.20 -17.83
C LYS A 5 -36.99 -19.76 -18.14
N GLN A 6 -37.68 -19.07 -17.22
CA GLN A 6 -38.06 -17.67 -17.39
C GLN A 6 -36.95 -16.70 -16.96
N GLU A 7 -36.17 -17.03 -15.92
CA GLU A 7 -35.04 -16.20 -15.46
C GLU A 7 -33.86 -16.18 -16.43
N GLN A 8 -33.60 -17.29 -17.15
CA GLN A 8 -32.56 -17.32 -18.19
C GLN A 8 -32.91 -16.46 -19.42
N LYS A 9 -34.20 -16.30 -19.76
CA LYS A 9 -34.64 -15.42 -20.86
C LYS A 9 -34.60 -13.93 -20.49
N ALA A 10 -34.73 -13.58 -19.22
CA ALA A 10 -34.57 -12.20 -18.74
C ALA A 10 -33.09 -11.77 -18.75
N ARG A 11 -32.17 -12.64 -18.31
CA ARG A 11 -30.72 -12.36 -18.34
C ARG A 11 -30.14 -12.25 -19.75
N ALA A 12 -30.71 -12.97 -20.73
CA ALA A 12 -30.29 -12.87 -22.14
C ALA A 12 -30.77 -11.58 -22.85
N ARG A 13 -31.83 -10.92 -22.35
CA ARG A 13 -32.37 -9.68 -22.94
C ARG A 13 -31.63 -8.42 -22.47
N ASN A 14 -31.09 -8.41 -21.25
CA ASN A 14 -30.26 -7.30 -20.75
C ASN A 14 -28.85 -7.25 -21.35
N ARG A 15 -28.40 -8.31 -22.05
CA ARG A 15 -27.09 -8.36 -22.71
C ARG A 15 -27.09 -7.83 -24.15
N LYS A 16 -28.23 -7.37 -24.69
CA LYS A 16 -28.39 -6.93 -26.09
C LYS A 16 -28.86 -5.47 -26.27
N LEU A 17 -28.75 -4.63 -25.23
CA LEU A 17 -29.10 -3.21 -25.28
C LEU A 17 -27.91 -2.26 -25.09
N GLN A 18 -26.69 -2.72 -25.38
CA GLN A 18 -25.54 -1.82 -25.57
C GLN A 18 -25.27 -1.70 -27.07
N THR A 19 -26.03 -0.81 -27.70
CA THR A 19 -25.70 -0.27 -29.02
C THR A 19 -24.48 0.65 -28.85
N PRO A 20 -23.48 0.62 -29.76
CA PRO A 20 -22.29 1.44 -29.63
C PRO A 20 -22.64 2.90 -29.96
N GLN A 21 -22.42 3.81 -29.01
CA GLN A 21 -22.37 5.24 -29.29
C GLN A 21 -20.92 5.72 -29.53
N PRO A 22 -20.74 6.82 -30.27
CA PRO A 22 -19.53 7.09 -31.02
C PRO A 22 -18.37 7.54 -30.14
N LYS A 23 -17.17 7.14 -30.58
CA LYS A 23 -15.86 7.61 -30.12
C LYS A 23 -15.85 9.14 -30.09
N ASN A 24 -15.70 9.71 -28.89
CA ASN A 24 -14.99 10.96 -28.59
C ASN A 24 -15.07 11.24 -27.08
N SER A 25 -14.26 10.52 -26.31
CA SER A 25 -13.79 10.95 -24.99
C SER A 25 -12.55 10.11 -24.67
N LEU A 26 -11.40 10.76 -24.56
CA LEU A 26 -10.13 10.11 -24.19
C LEU A 26 -10.04 9.78 -22.68
N LEU A 27 -11.13 9.91 -21.91
CA LEU A 27 -11.08 9.99 -20.44
C LEU A 27 -12.11 9.14 -19.68
N SER A 28 -12.65 8.07 -20.26
CA SER A 28 -13.55 7.19 -19.49
C SER A 28 -13.22 5.70 -19.59
N ALA A 29 -13.07 5.11 -18.40
CA ALA A 29 -12.88 3.70 -18.08
C ALA A 29 -11.48 3.12 -18.35
N ASN A 30 -10.53 3.35 -17.42
CA ASN A 30 -9.46 2.40 -17.01
C ASN A 30 -8.43 2.98 -16.00
N ILE A 31 -8.78 3.96 -15.16
CA ILE A 31 -7.83 4.61 -14.22
C ILE A 31 -7.57 3.74 -12.95
N THR A 32 -8.38 2.73 -12.65
CA THR A 32 -8.26 1.97 -11.39
C THR A 32 -7.31 0.78 -11.43
N ALA A 33 -6.83 0.35 -12.60
CA ALA A 33 -5.82 -0.71 -12.70
C ALA A 33 -4.44 -0.06 -12.96
N SER A 34 -3.66 0.12 -11.88
CA SER A 34 -2.27 0.54 -12.01
C SER A 34 -1.48 -0.54 -12.78
N PRO A 35 -0.68 -0.17 -13.79
CA PRO A 35 0.17 -1.12 -14.48
C PRO A 35 1.19 -1.70 -13.50
N PRO A 36 1.65 -2.95 -13.72
CA PRO A 36 2.61 -3.55 -12.81
C PRO A 36 3.96 -2.84 -12.99
N LEU A 37 4.47 -2.27 -11.89
CA LEU A 37 5.56 -1.29 -11.86
C LEU A 37 6.97 -1.87 -12.16
N HIS A 38 7.08 -3.17 -12.42
CA HIS A 38 8.35 -3.89 -12.49
C HIS A 38 9.23 -3.56 -13.71
N ASN A 39 8.76 -2.74 -14.66
CA ASN A 39 9.49 -2.43 -15.91
C ASN A 39 9.76 -0.93 -16.15
N ILE A 40 9.40 -0.06 -15.21
CA ILE A 40 9.58 1.39 -15.36
C ILE A 40 10.46 1.84 -14.21
N TYR A 41 11.59 2.45 -14.53
CA TYR A 41 12.54 2.96 -13.54
C TYR A 41 12.58 4.49 -13.66
N PRO A 42 12.38 5.22 -12.55
CA PRO A 42 12.47 6.67 -12.58
C PRO A 42 13.95 7.11 -12.74
N PRO A 43 14.21 8.30 -13.30
CA PRO A 43 15.54 8.92 -13.26
C PRO A 43 16.02 9.13 -11.81
N GLU A 44 17.33 9.29 -11.63
CA GLU A 44 17.93 9.61 -10.33
C GLU A 44 17.30 10.88 -9.72
N GLY A 45 16.96 10.81 -8.43
CA GLY A 45 16.26 11.89 -7.72
C GLY A 45 14.74 11.94 -7.92
N PHE A 46 14.15 10.97 -8.63
CA PHE A 46 12.71 10.84 -8.85
C PHE A 46 12.19 9.49 -8.36
N ARG A 47 10.90 9.43 -8.05
CA ARG A 47 10.15 8.22 -7.71
C ARG A 47 8.91 8.09 -8.58
N ILE A 48 8.40 6.87 -8.72
CA ILE A 48 7.15 6.61 -9.44
C ILE A 48 5.98 6.80 -8.50
N VAL A 49 5.00 7.56 -8.95
CA VAL A 49 3.73 7.73 -8.22
C VAL A 49 2.53 7.56 -9.14
N PRO A 50 1.41 7.01 -8.64
CA PRO A 50 0.11 7.18 -9.28
C PRO A 50 -0.24 8.66 -9.43
N PHE A 51 -1.11 8.96 -10.41
CA PHE A 51 -1.59 10.32 -10.66
C PHE A 51 -2.19 11.00 -9.42
N MET A 52 -2.96 10.27 -8.61
CA MET A 52 -3.60 10.82 -7.41
C MET A 52 -2.57 11.25 -6.36
N ASP A 53 -1.55 10.43 -6.11
CA ASP A 53 -0.48 10.75 -5.16
C ASP A 53 0.34 11.97 -5.62
N ALA A 54 0.53 12.13 -6.94
CA ALA A 54 1.16 13.30 -7.51
C ALA A 54 0.33 14.57 -7.28
N LEU A 55 -1.00 14.49 -7.50
CA LEU A 55 -1.91 15.59 -7.19
C LEU A 55 -1.86 15.96 -5.70
N MET A 56 -1.90 14.97 -4.81
CA MET A 56 -1.86 15.22 -3.36
C MET A 56 -0.53 15.84 -2.91
N THR A 57 0.60 15.39 -3.47
CA THR A 57 1.92 15.97 -3.16
C THR A 57 2.02 17.42 -3.63
N MET A 58 1.41 17.73 -4.77
CA MET A 58 1.31 19.09 -5.30
C MET A 58 0.37 19.96 -4.46
N ALA A 59 -0.68 19.37 -3.89
CA ALA A 59 -1.69 20.05 -3.07
C ALA A 59 -1.21 20.44 -1.65
N GLU A 60 0.02 20.11 -1.27
CA GLU A 60 0.53 20.34 0.08
C GLU A 60 0.34 21.81 0.57
N PRO A 61 0.61 22.86 -0.24
CA PRO A 61 0.35 24.24 0.19
C PRO A 61 -1.11 24.53 0.54
N LEU A 62 -2.07 23.93 -0.20
CA LEU A 62 -3.50 24.07 0.08
C LEU A 62 -3.90 23.32 1.37
N ARG A 63 -3.23 22.21 1.65
CA ARG A 63 -3.47 21.41 2.87
C ARG A 63 -2.96 22.12 4.13
N GLU A 64 -1.90 22.90 4.03
CA GLU A 64 -1.41 23.70 5.15
C GLU A 64 -2.39 24.81 5.56
N LEU A 65 -3.21 25.29 4.63
CA LEU A 65 -4.25 26.30 4.86
C LEU A 65 -5.52 25.70 5.50
N ASP A 66 -5.87 24.45 5.17
CA ASP A 66 -7.05 23.77 5.72
C ASP A 66 -6.63 22.61 6.64
N ARG A 67 -6.63 22.84 7.96
CA ARG A 67 -6.37 21.81 8.97
C ARG A 67 -7.59 20.91 9.26
N ASP A 68 -8.69 21.09 8.52
CA ASP A 68 -9.86 20.22 8.62
C ASP A 68 -9.59 18.90 7.88
N GLU A 69 -9.56 17.79 8.62
CA GLU A 69 -9.40 16.44 8.07
C GLU A 69 -10.75 15.82 7.63
N SER A 70 -11.82 16.61 7.52
CA SER A 70 -13.13 16.11 7.09
C SER A 70 -13.15 15.66 5.62
N GLU A 71 -14.05 14.73 5.32
CA GLU A 71 -14.30 14.27 3.94
C GLU A 71 -14.66 15.44 3.01
N LYS A 72 -15.38 16.44 3.52
CA LYS A 72 -15.73 17.66 2.78
C LYS A 72 -14.51 18.52 2.47
N ALA A 73 -13.58 18.65 3.40
CA ALA A 73 -12.32 19.36 3.15
C ALA A 73 -11.50 18.67 2.06
N THR A 74 -11.46 17.33 2.10
CA THR A 74 -10.82 16.52 1.06
C THR A 74 -11.48 16.71 -0.30
N GLU A 75 -12.81 16.70 -0.39
CA GLU A 75 -13.54 16.96 -1.65
C GLU A 75 -13.24 18.35 -2.23
N ARG A 76 -13.21 19.39 -1.37
CA ARG A 76 -12.85 20.75 -1.78
C ARG A 76 -11.43 20.82 -2.32
N LEU A 77 -10.46 20.29 -1.57
CA LEU A 77 -9.05 20.21 -1.96
C LEU A 77 -8.90 19.53 -3.33
N MET A 78 -9.58 18.39 -3.52
CA MET A 78 -9.55 17.61 -4.75
C MET A 78 -10.23 18.29 -5.94
N SER A 79 -11.15 19.22 -5.71
CA SER A 79 -11.74 20.03 -6.77
C SER A 79 -10.74 21.09 -7.21
N VAL A 80 -10.26 21.91 -6.27
CA VAL A 80 -9.36 23.03 -6.53
C VAL A 80 -8.07 22.56 -7.20
N ILE A 81 -7.42 21.53 -6.67
CA ILE A 81 -6.14 21.05 -7.20
C ILE A 81 -6.26 20.52 -8.64
N ARG A 82 -7.42 19.97 -9.00
CA ARG A 82 -7.70 19.46 -10.34
C ARG A 82 -7.90 20.58 -11.34
N ASP A 83 -8.56 21.66 -10.92
CA ASP A 83 -8.75 22.85 -11.74
C ASP A 83 -7.41 23.53 -11.99
N ILE A 84 -6.55 23.64 -10.97
CA ILE A 84 -5.17 24.13 -11.10
C ILE A 84 -4.34 23.21 -12.02
N TRP A 85 -4.44 21.89 -11.89
CA TRP A 85 -3.78 20.94 -12.79
C TRP A 85 -4.16 21.15 -14.25
N ASN A 86 -5.46 21.33 -14.52
CA ASN A 86 -5.98 21.55 -15.87
C ASN A 86 -5.54 22.90 -16.43
N PHE A 87 -5.43 23.94 -15.59
CA PHE A 87 -4.90 25.23 -15.99
C PHE A 87 -3.46 25.16 -16.53
N MET A 88 -2.64 24.28 -15.94
CA MET A 88 -1.24 24.07 -16.35
C MET A 88 -1.07 23.26 -17.64
N LEU A 89 -2.15 22.71 -18.22
CA LEU A 89 -2.09 22.06 -19.52
C LEU A 89 -1.91 23.09 -20.65
N PRO A 90 -1.32 22.71 -21.79
CA PRO A 90 -1.08 23.64 -22.89
C PRO A 90 -2.37 24.31 -23.38
N ASN A 91 -2.47 25.62 -23.16
CA ASN A 91 -3.62 26.44 -23.51
C ASN A 91 -3.21 27.65 -24.37
N THR A 92 -4.17 28.31 -25.02
CA THR A 92 -3.88 29.58 -25.69
C THR A 92 -3.71 30.71 -24.65
N PRO A 93 -2.87 31.73 -24.90
CA PRO A 93 -2.57 32.77 -23.90
C PRO A 93 -3.82 33.50 -23.37
N ALA A 94 -4.80 33.77 -24.24
CA ALA A 94 -6.05 34.40 -23.85
C ALA A 94 -6.94 33.50 -22.98
N HIS A 95 -6.93 32.19 -23.24
CA HIS A 95 -7.65 31.22 -22.43
C HIS A 95 -6.99 31.02 -21.07
N GLN A 96 -5.65 31.03 -21.05
CA GLN A 96 -4.85 30.87 -19.85
C GLN A 96 -5.07 32.04 -18.87
N LYS A 97 -5.08 33.29 -19.35
CA LYS A 97 -5.38 34.44 -18.48
C LYS A 97 -6.77 34.34 -17.84
N LYS A 98 -7.80 34.01 -18.61
CA LYS A 98 -9.15 33.86 -18.10
C LYS A 98 -9.26 32.75 -17.03
N LEU A 99 -8.60 31.62 -17.26
CA LEU A 99 -8.57 30.52 -16.31
C LEU A 99 -7.82 30.90 -15.01
N ALA A 100 -6.77 31.70 -15.11
CA ALA A 100 -6.05 32.21 -13.93
C ALA A 100 -6.98 33.10 -13.07
N ASP A 101 -7.69 34.05 -13.70
CA ASP A 101 -8.63 34.94 -13.00
C ASP A 101 -9.74 34.12 -12.29
N GLU A 102 -10.30 33.09 -12.97
CA GLU A 102 -11.31 32.17 -12.40
C GLU A 102 -10.77 31.34 -11.23
N LEU A 103 -9.51 30.90 -11.29
CA LEU A 103 -8.86 30.15 -10.21
C LEU A 103 -8.57 31.00 -8.99
N VAL A 104 -8.13 32.25 -9.18
CA VAL A 104 -7.91 33.20 -8.09
C VAL A 104 -9.21 33.47 -7.35
N GLU A 105 -10.32 33.71 -8.08
CA GLU A 105 -11.66 33.88 -7.48
C GLU A 105 -12.06 32.64 -6.67
N GLN A 106 -11.85 31.43 -7.21
CA GLN A 106 -12.14 30.18 -6.51
C GLN A 106 -11.30 30.00 -5.23
N LEU A 107 -10.01 30.38 -5.25
CA LEU A 107 -9.13 30.31 -4.08
C LEU A 107 -9.56 31.31 -3.00
N CYS A 108 -9.89 32.55 -3.36
CA CYS A 108 -10.44 33.55 -2.45
C CYS A 108 -11.71 33.02 -1.76
N ASP A 109 -12.65 32.47 -2.53
CA ASP A 109 -13.92 31.98 -2.01
C ASP A 109 -13.75 30.73 -1.12
N THR A 110 -12.89 29.81 -1.53
CA THR A 110 -12.75 28.50 -0.86
C THR A 110 -11.91 28.58 0.40
N TYR A 111 -10.82 29.36 0.39
CA TYR A 111 -9.86 29.44 1.49
C TYR A 111 -9.89 30.79 2.23
N HIS A 112 -10.82 31.67 1.88
CA HIS A 112 -11.00 33.00 2.50
C HIS A 112 -9.73 33.87 2.43
N LEU A 113 -9.00 33.75 1.32
CA LEU A 113 -7.81 34.54 1.02
C LEU A 113 -8.19 35.87 0.39
N ASP A 114 -7.29 36.85 0.48
CA ASP A 114 -7.38 38.01 -0.42
C ASP A 114 -6.80 37.69 -1.80
N GLU A 115 -7.05 38.57 -2.77
CA GLU A 115 -6.65 38.38 -4.17
C GLU A 115 -5.12 38.24 -4.31
N THR A 116 -4.34 38.97 -3.50
CA THR A 116 -2.88 38.93 -3.57
C THR A 116 -2.34 37.61 -3.02
N ASP A 117 -2.88 37.15 -1.88
CA ASP A 117 -2.52 35.87 -1.29
C ASP A 117 -2.95 34.69 -2.18
N ALA A 118 -4.11 34.79 -2.84
CA ALA A 118 -4.60 33.79 -3.79
C ALA A 118 -3.75 33.72 -5.06
N GLU A 119 -3.33 34.86 -5.62
CA GLU A 119 -2.37 34.90 -6.74
C GLU A 119 -1.04 34.27 -6.34
N ALA A 120 -0.49 34.65 -5.19
CA ALA A 120 0.77 34.10 -4.70
C ALA A 120 0.72 32.58 -4.48
N LEU A 121 -0.40 32.09 -3.93
CA LEU A 121 -0.63 30.66 -3.74
C LEU A 121 -0.77 29.90 -5.06
N LEU A 122 -1.46 30.47 -6.04
CA LEU A 122 -1.56 29.88 -7.37
C LEU A 122 -0.17 29.77 -8.02
N ASP A 123 0.63 30.83 -7.96
CA ASP A 123 2.00 30.84 -8.46
C ASP A 123 2.87 29.80 -7.73
N GLU A 124 2.77 29.70 -6.40
CA GLU A 124 3.47 28.70 -5.60
C GLU A 124 3.14 27.28 -6.05
N ILE A 125 1.86 26.95 -6.26
CA ILE A 125 1.43 25.61 -6.70
C ILE A 125 1.92 25.32 -8.12
N VAL A 126 1.90 26.32 -9.01
CA VAL A 126 2.39 26.20 -10.39
C VAL A 126 3.90 25.95 -10.42
N GLU A 127 4.68 26.71 -9.66
CA GLU A 127 6.12 26.51 -9.51
C GLU A 127 6.42 25.15 -8.88
N ARG A 128 5.67 24.77 -7.86
CA ARG A 128 5.76 23.46 -7.20
C ARG A 128 5.51 22.32 -8.19
N LYS A 129 4.49 22.39 -9.04
CA LYS A 129 4.27 21.40 -10.11
C LYS A 129 5.47 21.31 -11.05
N ALA A 130 5.99 22.44 -11.51
CA ALA A 130 7.12 22.46 -12.44
C ALA A 130 8.40 21.86 -11.84
N TYR A 131 8.64 22.11 -10.54
CA TYR A 131 9.75 21.54 -9.80
C TYR A 131 9.59 20.03 -9.55
N LEU A 132 8.41 19.61 -9.09
CA LEU A 132 8.11 18.24 -8.70
C LEU A 132 7.93 17.32 -9.90
N LEU A 133 7.29 17.80 -10.96
CA LEU A 133 6.86 17.02 -12.12
C LEU A 133 7.35 17.69 -13.42
N PRO A 134 8.67 17.67 -13.70
CA PRO A 134 9.21 18.22 -14.94
C PRO A 134 8.65 17.47 -16.15
N ASP A 135 8.15 18.19 -17.15
CA ASP A 135 7.46 17.60 -18.31
C ASP A 135 8.39 16.81 -19.24
N ASP A 136 9.69 17.10 -19.21
CA ASP A 136 10.72 16.52 -20.07
C ASP A 136 11.12 15.09 -19.68
N ILE A 137 10.84 14.68 -18.44
CA ILE A 137 11.16 13.35 -17.92
C ILE A 137 9.94 12.44 -17.76
N GLN A 138 8.72 12.97 -17.90
CA GLN A 138 7.51 12.19 -17.59
C GLN A 138 7.39 10.95 -18.50
N PRO A 139 6.91 9.82 -17.95
CA PRO A 139 6.66 8.64 -18.76
C PRO A 139 5.52 8.91 -19.75
N GLY A 140 5.53 8.23 -20.90
CA GLY A 140 4.46 8.36 -21.90
C GLY A 140 3.11 7.74 -21.48
N ASP A 141 3.06 7.03 -20.34
CA ASP A 141 1.83 6.46 -19.78
C ASP A 141 1.22 7.44 -18.75
N PRO A 142 0.03 8.00 -18.99
CA PRO A 142 -0.57 9.01 -18.11
C PRO A 142 -1.05 8.47 -16.75
N ARG A 143 -0.98 7.16 -16.51
CA ARG A 143 -1.40 6.54 -15.23
C ARG A 143 -0.35 6.62 -14.13
N ILE A 144 0.90 6.89 -14.52
CA ILE A 144 2.05 6.96 -13.64
C ILE A 144 2.83 8.24 -13.94
N LEU A 145 3.42 8.84 -12.92
CA LEU A 145 4.23 10.05 -13.06
C LEU A 145 5.56 9.84 -12.35
N PHE A 146 6.60 10.53 -12.82
CA PHE A 146 7.86 10.65 -12.10
C PHE A 146 7.83 11.94 -11.30
N ILE A 147 7.79 11.82 -9.97
CA ILE A 147 7.81 12.96 -9.06
C ILE A 147 9.17 13.07 -8.38
N ARG A 148 9.68 14.29 -8.24
CA ARG A 148 10.95 14.56 -7.57
C ARG A 148 10.87 14.18 -6.10
N LYS A 149 11.94 13.56 -5.59
CA LYS A 149 12.10 13.29 -4.16
C LYS A 149 12.45 14.59 -3.45
N GLU A 150 11.56 15.06 -2.57
CA GLU A 150 11.80 16.28 -1.77
C GLU A 150 12.62 16.02 -0.51
N ARG A 151 12.70 14.75 -0.09
CA ARG A 151 13.49 14.31 1.06
C ARG A 151 14.30 13.10 0.64
N ASP A 152 15.60 13.13 0.92
CA ASP A 152 16.39 11.91 0.90
C ASP A 152 15.99 11.07 2.11
N VAL A 153 15.03 10.16 1.93
CA VAL A 153 14.76 9.16 2.95
C VAL A 153 15.95 8.22 2.95
N GLN A 154 16.78 8.32 3.99
CA GLN A 154 17.78 7.29 4.26
C GLN A 154 17.08 6.04 4.76
N ILE A 155 16.82 5.11 3.85
CA ILE A 155 16.46 3.74 4.22
C ILE A 155 17.73 3.11 4.79
N VAL A 156 17.84 3.10 6.11
CA VAL A 156 18.97 2.47 6.80
C VAL A 156 18.92 0.97 6.51
N ALA A 157 20.08 0.36 6.26
CA ALA A 157 20.17 -1.08 6.07
C ALA A 157 19.55 -1.83 7.26
N ILE A 158 18.92 -2.97 6.98
CA ILE A 158 18.24 -3.78 7.99
C ILE A 158 19.27 -4.27 9.01
N ALA A 159 19.16 -3.73 10.23
CA ALA A 159 20.17 -3.90 11.26
C ALA A 159 19.94 -5.16 12.10
N ASP A 160 19.78 -6.32 11.47
CA ASP A 160 19.63 -7.62 12.16
C ASP A 160 20.70 -7.85 13.23
N ALA A 161 21.93 -7.42 12.93
CA ALA A 161 23.08 -7.57 13.82
C ALA A 161 22.96 -6.73 15.12
N GLN A 162 22.03 -5.78 15.17
CA GLN A 162 21.76 -4.97 16.36
C GLN A 162 20.68 -5.60 17.25
N ILE A 163 19.91 -6.56 16.75
CA ILE A 163 18.87 -7.25 17.52
C ILE A 163 19.53 -8.33 18.38
N THR A 164 19.56 -8.11 19.70
CA THR A 164 20.16 -9.06 20.64
C THR A 164 19.10 -10.00 21.16
N PHE A 165 19.32 -11.32 21.05
CA PHE A 165 18.37 -12.32 21.52
C PHE A 165 19.01 -13.65 21.91
N GLN A 166 18.31 -14.40 22.76
CA GLN A 166 18.73 -15.72 23.22
C GLN A 166 18.60 -16.81 22.14
N GLN A 167 19.70 -17.45 21.79
CA GLN A 167 19.73 -18.47 20.72
C GLN A 167 19.13 -19.82 21.11
N SER A 168 19.10 -20.16 22.40
CA SER A 168 18.57 -21.45 22.84
C SER A 168 17.05 -21.50 22.69
N ALA A 169 16.52 -22.59 22.13
CA ALA A 169 15.09 -22.78 21.96
C ALA A 169 14.35 -22.69 23.30
N LEU A 170 13.20 -22.02 23.30
CA LEU A 170 12.30 -21.98 24.45
C LEU A 170 11.27 -23.12 24.33
N PRO A 171 11.03 -23.91 25.40
CA PRO A 171 10.03 -24.97 25.34
C PRO A 171 8.63 -24.41 25.02
N ALA A 172 7.82 -25.21 24.34
CA ALA A 172 6.43 -24.87 24.08
C ALA A 172 5.60 -24.90 25.37
N THR A 173 4.79 -23.87 25.59
CA THR A 173 3.79 -23.86 26.67
C THR A 173 2.47 -24.49 26.20
N PRO A 174 1.54 -24.82 27.10
CA PRO A 174 0.20 -25.29 26.71
C PRO A 174 -0.53 -24.32 25.77
N GLU A 175 -0.37 -23.02 25.98
CA GLU A 175 -0.97 -21.96 25.16
C GLU A 175 -0.33 -21.92 23.77
N ASP A 176 0.99 -22.14 23.66
CA ASP A 176 1.64 -22.32 22.35
C ASP A 176 1.02 -23.51 21.62
N GLY A 177 0.82 -24.64 22.32
CA GLY A 177 0.18 -25.83 21.76
C GLY A 177 -1.26 -25.59 21.27
N ALA A 178 -2.05 -24.82 22.01
CA ALA A 178 -3.42 -24.46 21.61
C ALA A 178 -3.42 -23.59 20.35
N MET A 179 -2.56 -22.57 20.29
CA MET A 179 -2.39 -21.71 19.12
C MET A 179 -1.96 -22.52 17.89
N LEU A 180 -1.02 -23.45 18.03
CA LEU A 180 -0.59 -24.32 16.94
C LEU A 180 -1.70 -25.24 16.41
N GLN A 181 -2.53 -25.78 17.29
CA GLN A 181 -3.68 -26.60 16.87
C GLN A 181 -4.70 -25.76 16.07
N GLN A 182 -4.95 -24.51 16.49
CA GLN A 182 -5.84 -23.61 15.75
C GLN A 182 -5.25 -23.25 14.37
N LEU A 183 -3.94 -22.95 14.32
CA LEU A 183 -3.23 -22.63 13.08
C LEU A 183 -3.25 -23.81 12.08
N GLN A 184 -2.95 -25.02 12.54
CA GLN A 184 -3.02 -26.23 11.71
C GLN A 184 -4.44 -26.54 11.23
N ARG A 185 -5.46 -26.25 12.06
CA ARG A 185 -6.86 -26.37 11.65
C ARG A 185 -7.22 -25.34 10.58
N LEU A 186 -6.74 -24.10 10.71
CA LEU A 186 -6.94 -23.05 9.71
C LEU A 186 -6.32 -23.46 8.36
N ASP A 187 -5.11 -24.01 8.37
CA ASP A 187 -4.43 -24.52 7.18
C ASP A 187 -5.23 -25.66 6.52
N ALA A 188 -5.78 -26.58 7.31
CA ALA A 188 -6.62 -27.67 6.79
C ALA A 188 -7.93 -27.15 6.15
N MET A 189 -8.56 -26.14 6.75
CA MET A 189 -9.79 -25.54 6.23
C MET A 189 -9.59 -24.86 4.87
N LEU A 190 -8.41 -24.29 4.61
CA LEU A 190 -8.05 -23.76 3.29
C LEU A 190 -7.97 -24.87 2.23
N ALA A 191 -7.40 -26.02 2.58
CA ALA A 191 -7.30 -27.16 1.67
C ALA A 191 -8.66 -27.80 1.34
N ASP A 192 -9.55 -27.85 2.33
CA ASP A 192 -10.86 -28.52 2.22
C ASP A 192 -11.96 -27.63 1.59
N GLY A 193 -11.69 -26.33 1.39
CA GLY A 193 -12.65 -25.38 0.82
C GLY A 193 -13.87 -25.17 1.73
N GLU A 194 -13.63 -25.02 3.03
CA GLU A 194 -14.67 -24.85 4.05
C GLU A 194 -15.49 -23.55 3.92
N ASP A 195 -16.58 -23.48 4.70
CA ASP A 195 -17.46 -22.32 4.80
C ASP A 195 -16.70 -21.08 5.29
N PHE A 196 -16.82 -19.98 4.55
CA PHE A 196 -16.06 -18.75 4.76
C PHE A 196 -16.28 -18.14 6.16
N ASP A 197 -17.51 -18.13 6.68
CA ASP A 197 -17.82 -17.48 7.96
C ASP A 197 -17.16 -18.23 9.13
N ARG A 198 -17.10 -19.57 9.02
CA ARG A 198 -16.41 -20.43 10.00
C ARG A 198 -14.90 -20.28 9.92
N TRP A 199 -14.37 -20.23 8.71
CA TRP A 199 -12.95 -20.00 8.47
C TRP A 199 -12.51 -18.64 9.02
N GLU A 200 -13.26 -17.58 8.73
CA GLU A 200 -12.93 -16.21 9.14
C GLU A 200 -12.97 -16.04 10.67
N SER A 201 -13.94 -16.67 11.33
CA SER A 201 -14.02 -16.67 12.80
C SER A 201 -12.78 -17.33 13.43
N LEU A 202 -12.33 -18.47 12.87
CA LEU A 202 -11.11 -19.13 13.34
C LEU A 202 -9.85 -18.30 13.00
N TYR A 203 -9.81 -17.68 11.83
CA TYR A 203 -8.70 -16.83 11.40
C TYR A 203 -8.43 -15.72 12.42
N PHE A 204 -9.46 -14.98 12.86
CA PHE A 204 -9.26 -13.89 13.84
C PHE A 204 -8.80 -14.40 15.22
N GLU A 205 -9.16 -15.63 15.60
CA GLU A 205 -8.61 -16.25 16.81
C GLU A 205 -7.14 -16.60 16.64
N VAL A 206 -6.77 -17.17 15.48
CA VAL A 206 -5.39 -17.54 15.14
C VAL A 206 -4.50 -16.31 15.04
N GLU A 207 -4.93 -15.27 14.34
CA GLU A 207 -4.19 -14.00 14.19
C GLU A 207 -3.82 -13.42 15.56
N ARG A 208 -4.83 -13.26 16.44
CA ARG A 208 -4.62 -12.76 17.80
C ARG A 208 -3.69 -13.65 18.61
N ALA A 209 -3.92 -14.96 18.57
CA ALA A 209 -3.11 -15.91 19.31
C ALA A 209 -1.64 -15.90 18.81
N CYS A 210 -1.41 -15.87 17.50
CA CYS A 210 -0.07 -15.76 16.94
C CYS A 210 0.62 -14.47 17.39
N GLY A 211 -0.04 -13.31 17.34
CA GLY A 211 0.49 -12.04 17.80
C GLY A 211 0.89 -12.05 19.28
N GLU A 212 -0.04 -12.48 20.15
CA GLU A 212 0.20 -12.56 21.60
C GLU A 212 1.32 -13.55 21.97
N ARG A 213 1.31 -14.75 21.38
CA ARG A 213 2.32 -15.78 21.67
C ARG A 213 3.69 -15.39 21.13
N TYR A 214 3.73 -14.71 19.99
CA TYR A 214 4.96 -14.21 19.41
C TYR A 214 5.56 -13.08 20.25
N PHE A 215 4.74 -12.14 20.73
CA PHE A 215 5.15 -11.10 21.69
C PHE A 215 5.80 -11.70 22.95
N GLU A 216 5.13 -12.66 23.59
CA GLU A 216 5.65 -13.31 24.79
C GLU A 216 6.96 -14.08 24.51
N TRP A 217 7.08 -14.69 23.33
CA TRP A 217 8.32 -15.33 22.92
C TRP A 217 9.45 -14.32 22.71
N LEU A 218 9.22 -13.21 22.02
CA LEU A 218 10.23 -12.15 21.81
C LEU A 218 10.75 -11.59 23.14
N LYS A 219 9.83 -11.31 24.07
CA LYS A 219 10.15 -10.86 25.43
C LYS A 219 10.98 -11.89 26.20
N ALA A 220 10.58 -13.16 26.15
CA ALA A 220 11.34 -14.24 26.79
C ALA A 220 12.71 -14.47 26.15
N LYS A 221 12.86 -14.15 24.86
CA LYS A 221 14.13 -14.17 24.13
C LYS A 221 15.03 -12.97 24.44
N GLY A 222 14.54 -11.98 25.18
CA GLY A 222 15.29 -10.78 25.54
C GLY A 222 15.49 -9.80 24.39
N VAL A 223 14.61 -9.86 23.38
CA VAL A 223 14.59 -8.88 22.27
C VAL A 223 14.25 -7.49 22.83
N GLN A 224 14.82 -6.44 22.24
CA GLN A 224 14.60 -5.06 22.68
C GLN A 224 13.12 -4.65 22.61
N GLU A 225 12.70 -3.77 23.53
CA GLU A 225 11.29 -3.36 23.70
C GLU A 225 10.68 -2.74 22.44
N GLU A 226 11.46 -1.96 21.69
CA GLU A 226 11.05 -1.37 20.40
C GLU A 226 10.59 -2.42 19.40
N TYR A 227 11.32 -3.54 19.28
CA TYR A 227 10.99 -4.64 18.38
C TYR A 227 9.89 -5.54 18.95
N ASN A 228 9.87 -5.75 20.28
CA ASN A 228 8.80 -6.53 20.93
C ASN A 228 7.42 -5.94 20.63
N ASN A 229 7.29 -4.61 20.63
CA ASN A 229 6.01 -3.96 20.37
C ASN A 229 5.68 -3.87 18.87
N ALA A 230 6.68 -3.68 18.00
CA ALA A 230 6.46 -3.50 16.57
C ALA A 230 6.26 -4.83 15.80
N PHE A 231 7.02 -5.88 16.15
CA PHE A 231 7.03 -7.12 15.36
C PHE A 231 5.68 -7.86 15.35
N PRO A 232 4.92 -7.96 16.46
CA PRO A 232 3.60 -8.58 16.44
C PRO A 232 2.65 -7.92 15.44
N TYR A 233 2.66 -6.59 15.37
CA TYR A 233 1.87 -5.83 14.39
C TYR A 233 2.27 -6.16 12.94
N CYS A 234 3.58 -6.27 12.66
CA CYS A 234 4.03 -6.72 11.34
C CYS A 234 3.50 -8.13 11.01
N ILE A 235 3.42 -9.02 12.00
CA ILE A 235 2.94 -10.38 11.79
C ILE A 235 1.42 -10.43 11.61
N GLU A 236 0.63 -9.62 12.31
CA GLU A 236 -0.81 -9.52 12.08
C GLU A 236 -1.11 -9.18 10.61
N ILE A 237 -0.42 -8.18 10.06
CA ILE A 237 -0.60 -7.78 8.65
C ILE A 237 -0.08 -8.85 7.69
N PHE A 238 1.05 -9.47 8.00
CA PHE A 238 1.57 -10.58 7.19
C PHE A 238 0.61 -11.78 7.17
N LEU A 239 -0.01 -12.14 8.31
CA LEU A 239 -1.02 -13.19 8.39
C LEU A 239 -2.27 -12.83 7.57
N ASN A 240 -2.72 -11.58 7.63
CA ASN A 240 -3.83 -11.10 6.80
C ASN A 240 -3.52 -11.31 5.32
N PHE A 241 -2.32 -10.96 4.87
CA PHE A 241 -1.89 -11.22 3.50
C PHE A 241 -1.91 -12.72 3.18
N VAL A 242 -1.21 -13.55 3.96
CA VAL A 242 -1.08 -14.99 3.67
C VAL A 242 -2.45 -15.66 3.58
N TYR A 243 -3.30 -15.45 4.58
CA TYR A 243 -4.54 -16.21 4.74
C TYR A 243 -5.73 -15.56 4.01
N ARG A 244 -5.87 -14.24 4.02
CA ARG A 244 -7.05 -13.56 3.43
C ARG A 244 -6.86 -13.18 1.96
N HIS A 245 -5.62 -13.03 1.49
CA HIS A 245 -5.33 -12.86 0.06
C HIS A 245 -5.02 -14.20 -0.65
N ASN A 246 -5.23 -15.32 0.05
CA ASN A 246 -5.10 -16.68 -0.48
C ASN A 246 -3.71 -16.96 -1.08
N ALA A 247 -2.66 -16.50 -0.40
CA ALA A 247 -1.26 -16.78 -0.73
C ALA A 247 -0.77 -18.12 -0.12
N GLY A 248 -1.70 -19.06 0.11
CA GLY A 248 -1.42 -20.37 0.70
C GLY A 248 -1.37 -20.37 2.23
N THR A 249 -0.36 -21.05 2.78
CA THR A 249 -0.15 -21.17 4.24
C THR A 249 1.28 -20.78 4.58
N LEU A 250 1.55 -20.57 5.87
CA LEU A 250 2.89 -20.22 6.34
C LEU A 250 3.96 -21.27 6.01
N GLU A 251 3.59 -22.55 5.85
CA GLU A 251 4.53 -23.62 5.52
C GLU A 251 4.88 -23.68 4.02
N ILE A 252 3.97 -23.28 3.13
CA ILE A 252 4.12 -23.46 1.67
C ILE A 252 4.21 -22.15 0.88
N LEU A 253 4.25 -21.00 1.56
CA LEU A 253 4.40 -19.68 0.93
C LEU A 253 5.58 -19.66 -0.05
N GLN A 254 5.33 -19.19 -1.27
CA GLN A 254 6.28 -19.13 -2.35
C GLN A 254 7.00 -17.77 -2.38
N TYR A 255 8.17 -17.74 -3.04
CA TYR A 255 8.97 -16.52 -3.17
C TYR A 255 8.19 -15.35 -3.80
N HIS A 256 7.41 -15.62 -4.86
CA HIS A 256 6.64 -14.58 -5.56
C HIS A 256 5.51 -14.00 -4.69
N GLU A 257 4.93 -14.79 -3.79
CA GLU A 257 3.91 -14.31 -2.83
C GLU A 257 4.56 -13.41 -1.77
N LEU A 258 5.75 -13.76 -1.29
CA LEU A 258 6.53 -12.91 -0.41
C LEU A 258 6.96 -11.61 -1.10
N GLU A 259 7.30 -11.70 -2.40
CA GLU A 259 7.62 -10.53 -3.24
C GLU A 259 6.41 -9.61 -3.41
N ASP A 260 5.24 -10.17 -3.73
CA ASP A 260 3.99 -9.42 -3.82
C ASP A 260 3.64 -8.77 -2.47
N PHE A 261 3.86 -9.46 -1.34
CA PHE A 261 3.66 -8.87 -0.03
C PHE A 261 4.53 -7.63 0.20
N LEU A 262 5.85 -7.77 0.02
CA LEU A 262 6.82 -6.71 0.34
C LEU A 262 6.81 -5.55 -0.65
N LEU A 263 6.77 -5.85 -1.95
CA LEU A 263 6.92 -4.83 -2.99
C LEU A 263 5.59 -4.19 -3.38
N TYR A 264 4.46 -4.85 -3.12
CA TYR A 264 3.16 -4.36 -3.53
C TYR A 264 2.24 -4.10 -2.33
N HIS A 265 1.89 -5.13 -1.56
CA HIS A 265 0.87 -5.01 -0.52
C HIS A 265 1.31 -4.02 0.58
N LEU A 266 2.51 -4.19 1.13
CA LEU A 266 3.02 -3.33 2.18
C LEU A 266 3.15 -1.87 1.75
N VAL A 267 3.67 -1.65 0.54
CA VAL A 267 3.99 -0.30 0.06
C VAL A 267 2.74 0.46 -0.36
N ARG A 268 1.73 -0.24 -0.87
CA ARG A 268 0.55 0.38 -1.49
C ARG A 268 -0.72 0.33 -0.65
N GLU A 269 -0.90 -0.69 0.18
CA GLU A 269 -2.17 -0.93 0.87
C GLU A 269 -2.09 -0.62 2.37
N VAL A 270 -0.90 -0.63 2.97
CA VAL A 270 -0.72 -0.48 4.42
C VAL A 270 -0.25 0.93 4.84
N GLU A 271 0.15 1.78 3.88
CA GLU A 271 0.58 3.17 4.12
C GLU A 271 1.65 3.32 5.23
N ILE A 272 2.73 2.56 5.10
CA ILE A 272 3.81 2.53 6.10
C ILE A 272 4.80 3.67 5.83
N ARG A 273 5.30 4.27 6.91
CA ARG A 273 6.34 5.30 6.80
C ARG A 273 7.63 4.68 6.25
N PRO A 274 8.37 5.38 5.37
CA PRO A 274 9.58 4.86 4.74
C PRO A 274 10.61 4.27 5.73
N GLU A 275 10.76 4.88 6.91
CA GLU A 275 11.65 4.41 7.98
C GLU A 275 11.20 3.10 8.65
N ASP A 276 9.92 2.75 8.59
CA ASP A 276 9.36 1.59 9.29
C ASP A 276 9.42 0.31 8.43
N TYR A 277 9.71 0.40 7.12
CA TYR A 277 9.83 -0.78 6.24
C TYR A 277 10.95 -1.75 6.66
N VAL A 278 11.98 -1.24 7.34
CA VAL A 278 13.12 -2.05 7.81
C VAL A 278 12.73 -3.05 8.90
N LEU A 279 11.56 -2.90 9.53
CA LEU A 279 11.08 -3.76 10.61
C LEU A 279 10.50 -5.10 10.10
N TRP A 280 10.04 -5.15 8.86
CA TRP A 280 9.23 -6.27 8.34
C TRP A 280 10.03 -7.55 8.13
N LEU A 281 11.16 -7.47 7.44
CA LEU A 281 11.99 -8.66 7.19
C LEU A 281 12.52 -9.28 8.50
N PRO A 282 13.05 -8.51 9.47
CA PRO A 282 13.38 -9.05 10.79
C PRO A 282 12.18 -9.68 11.49
N ALA A 283 11.02 -9.01 11.51
CA ALA A 283 9.81 -9.53 12.15
C ALA A 283 9.41 -10.89 11.58
N ILE A 284 9.38 -11.02 10.25
CA ILE A 284 9.01 -12.28 9.56
C ILE A 284 10.05 -13.38 9.84
N ARG A 285 11.35 -13.06 9.81
CA ARG A 285 12.42 -14.03 10.13
C ARG A 285 12.29 -14.56 11.56
N PHE A 286 12.07 -13.68 12.54
CA PHE A 286 11.89 -14.06 13.93
C PHE A 286 10.60 -14.85 14.13
N PHE A 287 9.53 -14.53 13.40
CA PHE A 287 8.29 -15.29 13.43
C PHE A 287 8.47 -16.72 12.91
N TYR A 288 9.18 -16.92 11.80
CA TYR A 288 9.51 -18.28 11.34
C TYR A 288 10.40 -19.05 12.32
N ARG A 289 11.33 -18.38 13.01
CA ARG A 289 12.09 -19.01 14.11
C ARG A 289 11.18 -19.43 15.26
N PHE A 290 10.28 -18.56 15.68
CA PHE A 290 9.27 -18.85 16.69
C PHE A 290 8.44 -20.07 16.31
N LEU A 291 7.85 -20.09 15.11
CA LEU A 291 7.06 -21.21 14.62
C LEU A 291 7.83 -22.53 14.60
N GLY A 292 9.11 -22.49 14.20
CA GLY A 292 9.99 -23.66 14.25
C GLY A 292 10.29 -24.14 15.67
N GLU A 293 10.55 -23.23 16.61
CA GLU A 293 10.78 -23.58 18.02
C GLU A 293 9.53 -24.17 18.68
N LYS A 294 8.34 -23.70 18.32
CA LYS A 294 7.08 -24.20 18.88
C LYS A 294 6.64 -25.52 18.24
N GLY A 295 7.21 -25.87 17.09
CA GLY A 295 6.93 -27.13 16.41
C GLY A 295 5.79 -27.05 15.40
N TYR A 296 5.47 -25.85 14.91
CA TYR A 296 4.57 -25.69 13.76
C TYR A 296 5.18 -26.33 12.50
N MET A 297 6.46 -26.03 12.26
CA MET A 297 7.21 -26.51 11.10
C MET A 297 8.51 -27.16 11.54
N ARG A 298 8.89 -28.24 10.86
CA ARG A 298 10.10 -29.01 11.19
C ARG A 298 11.39 -28.27 10.85
N GLU A 299 11.40 -27.55 9.73
CA GLU A 299 12.56 -26.86 9.20
C GLU A 299 12.20 -25.42 8.81
N PRO A 300 12.39 -24.43 9.70
CA PRO A 300 12.09 -23.02 9.38
C PRO A 300 13.16 -22.36 8.49
N GLN A 301 14.33 -23.00 8.32
CA GLN A 301 15.47 -22.41 7.61
C GLN A 301 15.19 -22.07 6.13
N PRO A 302 14.49 -22.89 5.34
CA PRO A 302 14.15 -22.53 3.97
C PRO A 302 13.34 -21.23 3.88
N MET A 303 12.35 -21.04 4.77
CA MET A 303 11.54 -19.81 4.81
C MET A 303 12.38 -18.60 5.23
N ILE A 304 13.22 -18.75 6.26
CA ILE A 304 14.14 -17.69 6.69
C ILE A 304 15.12 -17.31 5.56
N GLN A 305 15.63 -18.29 4.81
CA GLN A 305 16.52 -18.04 3.67
C GLN A 305 15.79 -17.34 2.52
N MET A 306 14.53 -17.69 2.27
CA MET A 306 13.68 -17.00 1.30
C MET A 306 13.51 -15.52 1.66
N VAL A 307 13.25 -15.23 2.94
CA VAL A 307 13.13 -13.85 3.46
C VAL A 307 14.47 -13.09 3.37
N ASN A 308 15.61 -13.76 3.60
CA ASN A 308 16.92 -13.15 3.37
C ASN A 308 17.18 -12.84 1.89
N ALA A 309 16.74 -13.73 0.98
CA ALA A 309 17.01 -13.61 -0.44
C ALA A 309 16.32 -12.39 -1.08
N ILE A 310 15.15 -12.01 -0.56
CA ILE A 310 14.41 -10.85 -1.06
C ILE A 310 14.94 -9.51 -0.53
N GLU A 311 15.71 -9.51 0.57
CA GLU A 311 16.15 -8.30 1.27
C GLU A 311 16.81 -7.28 0.34
N SER A 312 17.74 -7.70 -0.51
CA SER A 312 18.42 -6.79 -1.44
C SER A 312 17.47 -6.20 -2.49
N ASN A 313 16.51 -6.97 -2.96
CA ASN A 313 15.51 -6.49 -3.92
C ASN A 313 14.55 -5.50 -3.25
N PHE A 314 14.14 -5.80 -2.02
CA PHE A 314 13.26 -4.94 -1.23
C PHE A 314 13.93 -3.60 -0.92
N LEU A 315 15.17 -3.60 -0.41
CA LEU A 315 15.91 -2.36 -0.13
C LEU A 315 16.07 -1.51 -1.40
N LYS A 316 16.45 -2.13 -2.51
CA LYS A 316 16.59 -1.43 -3.79
C LYS A 316 15.26 -0.89 -4.31
N PHE A 317 14.16 -1.61 -4.08
CA PHE A 317 12.82 -1.14 -4.40
C PHE A 317 12.44 0.06 -3.55
N LEU A 318 12.67 0.02 -2.23
CA LEU A 318 12.41 1.14 -1.34
C LEU A 318 13.24 2.37 -1.74
N GLU A 319 14.54 2.19 -2.04
CA GLU A 319 15.43 3.25 -2.53
C GLU A 319 14.95 3.88 -3.84
N ASN A 320 14.26 3.15 -4.71
CA ASN A 320 13.68 3.72 -5.93
C ASN A 320 12.31 4.37 -5.67
N THR A 321 11.63 3.97 -4.60
CA THR A 321 10.25 4.35 -4.31
C THR A 321 10.16 5.56 -3.40
N PHE A 322 11.10 5.76 -2.47
CA PHE A 322 11.12 6.85 -1.51
C PHE A 322 12.34 7.73 -1.71
#